data_AF-A0A3A9VCR2-F1
#
_entry.id   AF-A0A3A9VCR2-F1
#
_cell.length_a   1.000
_cell.length_b   1.000
_cell.length_c   1.000
_cell.angle_alpha   90.00
_cell.angle_beta   90.00
_cell.angle_gamma   90.00
#
_symmetry.space_group_name_H-M   'P 1'
#
loop_
_entity.id
_entity.type
_entity.pdbx_description
1 polymer ?
#
loop_
_entity_poly.entity_id
_entity_poly.type
_entity_poly.pdbx_seq_one_letter_code
_entity_poly.pdbx_strand_id
1 'polypeptide(L)'
;MFKEILFSKKYWLTVGFIGIGFILVYSIIEHMMQYGISLDTFYEERIENGKWVRYLISRLVGGLLYGMIMGYYLELRKRKSNR
;
A
#
# COMPACT_ATOMS: atom_id res chain seq x y z
N MET A 1 25.02 -3.23 -4.08
CA MET A 1 24.11 -3.40 -2.92
C MET A 1 22.76 -2.71 -3.08
N PHE A 2 22.62 -1.38 -2.97
CA PHE A 2 21.30 -0.71 -3.06
C PHE A 2 20.63 -0.89 -4.42
N LYS A 3 21.38 -0.67 -5.51
CA LYS A 3 20.90 -0.90 -6.89
C LYS A 3 20.50 -2.37 -7.14
N GLU A 4 21.26 -3.34 -6.65
CA GLU A 4 20.90 -4.77 -6.80
C GLU A 4 19.58 -5.13 -6.10
N ILE A 5 19.32 -4.53 -4.93
CA ILE A 5 18.05 -4.72 -4.21
C ILE A 5 16.90 -4.11 -5.02
N LEU A 6 17.05 -2.87 -5.50
CA LEU A 6 16.05 -2.19 -6.32
C LEU A 6 15.80 -2.86 -7.68
N PHE A 7 16.78 -3.53 -8.27
CA PHE A 7 16.60 -4.27 -9.53
C PHE A 7 16.15 -5.72 -9.33
N SER A 8 16.01 -6.19 -8.09
CA SER A 8 15.56 -7.54 -7.79
C SER A 8 14.05 -7.70 -7.97
N LYS A 9 13.63 -8.69 -8.78
CA LYS A 9 12.21 -9.05 -8.91
C LYS A 9 11.58 -9.42 -7.56
N LYS A 10 12.33 -10.06 -6.66
CA LYS A 10 11.85 -10.45 -5.32
C LYS A 10 11.53 -9.24 -4.44
N TYR A 11 12.33 -8.17 -4.57
CA TYR A 11 12.09 -6.92 -3.86
C TYR A 11 10.77 -6.30 -4.32
N TRP A 12 10.57 -6.10 -5.62
CA TRP A 12 9.31 -5.53 -6.14
C TRP A 12 8.08 -6.40 -5.84
N LEU A 13 8.22 -7.72 -5.80
CA LEU A 13 7.14 -8.62 -5.38
C LEU A 13 6.77 -8.41 -3.90
N THR A 14 7.76 -8.17 -3.05
CA THR A 14 7.55 -7.82 -1.63
C THR A 14 6.93 -6.42 -1.48
N VAL A 15 7.42 -5.44 -2.24
CA VAL A 15 6.86 -4.08 -2.28
C VAL A 15 5.40 -4.12 -2.70
N GLY A 16 5.07 -4.86 -3.76
CA GLY A 16 3.70 -5.03 -4.23
C GLY A 16 2.81 -5.72 -3.20
N PHE A 17 3.29 -6.79 -2.57
CA PHE A 17 2.54 -7.50 -1.52
C PHE A 17 2.22 -6.61 -0.32
N ILE A 18 3.23 -5.88 0.18
CA ILE A 18 3.05 -4.94 1.31
C ILE A 18 2.16 -3.77 0.92
N GLY A 19 2.34 -3.23 -0.30
CA GLY A 19 1.53 -2.13 -0.81
C GLY A 19 0.05 -2.50 -0.95
N ILE A 20 -0.25 -3.68 -1.49
CA ILE A 20 -1.63 -4.19 -1.58
C ILE A 20 -2.22 -4.38 -0.17
N GLY A 21 -1.45 -4.96 0.76
CA GLY A 21 -1.88 -5.10 2.15
C GLY A 21 -2.19 -3.74 2.81
N PHE A 22 -1.34 -2.74 2.57
CA PHE A 22 -1.57 -1.38 3.05
C PHE A 22 -2.87 -0.79 2.49
N ILE A 23 -3.09 -0.90 1.18
CA ILE A 23 -4.30 -0.39 0.53
C ILE A 23 -5.55 -1.05 1.13
N LEU A 24 -5.53 -2.38 1.33
CA LEU A 24 -6.65 -3.11 1.92
C LEU A 24 -6.91 -2.67 3.37
N VAL A 25 -5.89 -2.68 4.23
CA VAL A 25 -6.04 -2.31 5.64
C VAL A 25 -6.53 -0.86 5.77
N TYR A 26 -5.93 0.06 5.02
CA TYR A 26 -6.33 1.46 5.04
C TYR A 26 -7.76 1.65 4.53
N SER A 27 -8.16 0.87 3.51
CA SER A 27 -9.53 0.89 3.01
C SER A 27 -10.55 0.35 4.01
N ILE A 28 -10.20 -0.69 4.75
CA ILE A 28 -11.06 -1.24 5.79
C ILE A 28 -11.18 -0.25 6.96
N ILE A 29 -10.06 0.30 7.45
CA ILE A 29 -10.05 1.26 8.56
C ILE A 29 -10.87 2.50 8.20
N GLU A 30 -10.65 3.07 7.01
CA GLU A 30 -11.37 4.27 6.59
C GLU A 30 -12.87 4.00 6.41
N HIS A 31 -13.23 2.85 5.84
CA HIS A 31 -14.63 2.45 5.71
C HIS A 31 -15.31 2.32 7.08
N MET A 32 -14.65 1.65 8.03
CA MET A 32 -15.15 1.49 9.40
C MET A 32 -15.27 2.84 10.13
N MET A 33 -14.31 3.75 9.96
CA MET A 33 -14.33 5.06 10.62
C MET A 33 -15.37 6.01 10.06
N GLN A 34 -15.53 6.08 8.73
CA GLN A 34 -16.42 7.06 8.11
C GLN A 34 -17.87 6.56 7.97
N TYR A 35 -18.08 5.26 7.73
CA TYR A 35 -19.40 4.73 7.34
C TYR A 35 -19.85 3.51 8.16
N GLY A 36 -19.03 3.00 9.09
CA GLY A 36 -19.36 1.81 9.87
C GLY A 36 -19.41 0.54 9.01
N ILE A 37 -20.63 0.00 8.78
CA ILE A 37 -20.88 -1.22 7.97
C ILE A 37 -21.53 -0.86 6.61
N SER A 38 -21.85 0.42 6.38
CA SER A 38 -22.66 0.87 5.25
C SER A 38 -21.83 1.06 3.97
N LEU A 39 -21.77 0.02 3.13
CA LEU A 39 -21.05 0.03 1.84
C LEU A 39 -21.69 0.97 0.80
N ASP A 40 -23.00 1.18 0.85
CA ASP A 40 -23.75 1.94 -0.17
C ASP A 40 -23.41 3.44 -0.17
N THR A 41 -23.35 4.07 1.01
CA THR A 41 -22.99 5.48 1.17
C THR A 41 -21.54 5.79 0.75
N PHE A 42 -20.65 4.79 0.77
CA PHE A 42 -19.26 4.95 0.37
C PHE A 42 -19.11 5.15 -1.14
N TYR A 43 -19.94 4.46 -1.92
CA TYR A 43 -19.88 4.49 -3.38
C TYR A 43 -20.47 5.77 -3.94
N GLU A 44 -21.62 6.21 -3.42
CA GLU A 44 -22.30 7.44 -3.86
C GLU A 44 -21.45 8.69 -3.63
N GLU A 45 -21.00 8.95 -2.41
CA GLU A 45 -20.24 10.18 -2.10
C GLU A 45 -18.89 10.28 -2.82
N ARG A 46 -18.26 9.13 -3.12
CA ARG A 46 -16.91 9.06 -3.71
C ARG A 46 -16.90 9.15 -5.22
N ILE A 47 -17.83 8.47 -5.88
CA ILE A 47 -17.91 8.41 -7.34
C ILE A 47 -18.56 9.68 -7.88
N GLU A 48 -19.58 10.22 -7.22
CA GLU A 48 -20.32 11.39 -7.71
C GLU A 48 -19.53 12.69 -7.58
N ASN A 49 -18.65 12.82 -6.58
CA ASN A 49 -17.80 14.00 -6.40
C ASN A 49 -16.54 14.03 -7.28
N GLY A 50 -16.30 13.02 -8.14
CA GLY A 50 -15.13 12.96 -9.02
C GLY A 50 -13.77 12.84 -8.30
N LYS A 51 -13.74 12.76 -6.96
CA LYS A 51 -12.52 12.69 -6.14
C LYS A 51 -11.94 11.27 -6.01
N TRP A 52 -12.59 10.27 -6.61
CA TRP A 52 -12.14 8.87 -6.59
C TRP A 52 -10.71 8.70 -7.14
N VAL A 53 -10.34 9.44 -8.19
CA VAL A 53 -9.00 9.39 -8.79
C VAL A 53 -7.93 9.87 -7.80
N ARG A 54 -8.11 11.04 -7.20
CA ARG A 54 -7.17 11.59 -6.20
C ARG A 54 -6.98 10.62 -5.05
N TYR A 55 -8.06 10.00 -4.60
CA TYR A 55 -8.02 9.04 -3.53
C TYR A 55 -7.30 7.73 -3.90
N LEU A 56 -7.58 7.17 -5.07
CA LEU A 56 -6.91 5.98 -5.57
C LEU A 56 -5.40 6.26 -5.71
N ILE A 57 -5.04 7.41 -6.27
CA ILE A 57 -3.65 7.85 -6.41
C ILE A 57 -3.00 8.00 -5.03
N SER A 58 -3.64 8.66 -4.06
CA SER A 58 -3.09 8.79 -2.71
C SER A 58 -2.77 7.44 -2.06
N ARG A 59 -3.62 6.43 -2.29
CA ARG A 59 -3.43 5.07 -1.76
C ARG A 59 -2.38 4.28 -2.51
N LEU A 60 -2.34 4.39 -3.83
CA LEU A 60 -1.29 3.80 -4.63
C LEU A 60 0.05 4.39 -4.24
N VAL A 61 0.18 5.72 -4.18
CA VAL A 61 1.43 6.39 -3.78
C VAL A 61 1.82 6.04 -2.35
N GLY A 62 0.88 6.10 -1.39
CA GLY A 62 1.14 5.76 0.00
C GLY A 62 1.54 4.29 0.21
N GLY A 63 0.79 3.36 -0.39
CA GLY A 63 1.08 1.93 -0.31
C GLY A 63 2.39 1.56 -1.02
N LEU A 64 2.70 2.21 -2.13
CA LEU A 64 3.92 1.95 -2.90
C LEU A 64 5.16 2.53 -2.18
N LEU A 65 5.07 3.73 -1.61
CA LEU A 65 6.12 4.29 -0.73
C LEU A 65 6.35 3.43 0.50
N TYR A 66 5.28 3.06 1.21
CA TYR A 66 5.38 2.20 2.39
C TYR A 66 5.96 0.83 2.04
N GLY A 67 5.49 0.23 0.94
CA GLY A 67 6.02 -1.01 0.39
C GLY A 67 7.51 -0.91 0.06
N MET A 68 7.96 0.19 -0.57
CA MET A 68 9.38 0.40 -0.88
C MET A 68 10.26 0.46 0.36
N ILE A 69 9.84 1.27 1.35
CA ILE A 69 10.57 1.43 2.62
C ILE A 69 10.64 0.09 3.35
N MET A 70 9.49 -0.58 3.49
CA MET A 70 9.40 -1.78 4.28
C MET A 70 10.01 -3.00 3.59
N GLY A 71 9.84 -3.12 2.28
CA GLY A 71 10.53 -4.12 1.46
C GLY A 71 12.05 -3.98 1.53
N TYR A 72 12.55 -2.73 1.58
CA TYR A 72 13.99 -2.48 1.67
C TYR A 72 14.53 -2.85 3.05
N TYR A 73 13.80 -2.46 4.10
CA TYR A 73 14.11 -2.83 5.47
C TYR A 73 14.12 -4.36 5.68
N LEU A 74 13.14 -5.08 5.13
CA LEU A 74 13.07 -6.54 5.21
C LEU A 74 14.24 -7.22 4.49
N GLU A 75 14.61 -6.73 3.31
CA GLU A 75 15.74 -7.27 2.54
C GLU A 75 17.08 -7.02 3.26
N LEU A 76 17.26 -5.83 3.85
CA LEU A 76 18.40 -5.53 4.72
C LEU A 76 18.47 -6.48 5.93
N ARG A 77 17.34 -6.68 6.61
CA ARG A 77 17.25 -7.55 7.79
C ARG A 77 17.60 -9.00 7.44
N LYS A 78 17.09 -9.53 6.32
CA LYS A 78 17.43 -10.88 5.83
C LYS A 78 18.93 -11.04 5.60
N ARG A 79 19.58 -10.05 4.98
CA ARG A 79 21.02 -10.09 4.72
C ARG A 79 21.88 -9.97 5.98
N LYS A 80 21.40 -9.25 7.00
CA LYS A 80 22.07 -9.16 8.32
C LYS A 80 21.91 -10.44 9.15
N SER A 81 20.78 -11.13 9.02
CA SER A 81 20.51 -12.39 9.76
C SER A 81 21.22 -13.62 9.16
N ASN A 82 21.65 -13.55 7.90
CA ASN A 82 22.30 -14.65 7.19
C ASN A 82 23.83 -14.51 7.13
N ARG A 83 24.39 -13.68 8.04
CA ARG A 83 25.80 -13.34 8.18
C ARG A 83 26.19 -13.52 9.63
#